data_AF-A0A2W1UI63-F1
#
_entry.id   AF-A0A2W1UI63-F1
#
_cell.length_a   1.000
_cell.length_b   1.000
_cell.length_c   1.000
_cell.angle_alpha   90.00
_cell.angle_beta   90.00
_cell.angle_gamma   90.00
#
_symmetry.space_group_name_H-M   'P 1'
#
loop_
_entity.id
_entity.type
_entity.pdbx_description
1 polymer ?
#
loop_
_entity_poly.entity_id
_entity_poly.type
_entity_poly.pdbx_seq_one_letter_code
_entity_poly.pdbx_strand_id
1 'polypeptide(L)'
;MALSNLPYDDRAIVDGIKNVTIHAEQVSQVAVNFIADDLSDDTTATVTATMTWVISSADAVRLLDSARPTGLLNPAGDARTLTSPAASESDLDEGPQWADAN
;
A
#
# COMPACT_ATOMS: atom_id res chain seq x y z
N MET A 1 -10.06 -15.20 -14.74
CA MET A 1 -9.32 -14.03 -14.21
C MET A 1 -8.56 -14.49 -12.99
N ALA A 2 -7.24 -14.61 -13.08
CA ALA A 2 -6.43 -14.96 -11.91
C ALA A 2 -6.16 -13.67 -11.13
N LEU A 3 -6.77 -13.53 -9.95
CA LEU A 3 -6.25 -12.63 -8.93
C LEU A 3 -4.91 -13.25 -8.51
N SER A 4 -3.84 -12.83 -9.18
CA SER A 4 -2.48 -13.21 -8.81
C SER A 4 -2.28 -12.67 -7.39
N ASN A 5 -2.22 -13.59 -6.43
CA ASN A 5 -1.95 -13.34 -5.02
C ASN A 5 -0.51 -12.81 -4.93
N LEU A 6 -0.31 -11.54 -5.30
CA LEU A 6 0.95 -10.84 -5.17
C LEU A 6 1.34 -10.95 -3.69
N PRO A 7 2.43 -11.66 -3.35
CA PRO A 7 2.80 -11.84 -1.96
C PRO A 7 3.19 -10.47 -1.43
N TYR A 8 2.43 -9.97 -0.45
CA TYR A 8 2.88 -8.83 0.35
C TYR A 8 4.20 -9.22 1.02
N ASP A 9 5.12 -8.27 1.11
CA ASP A 9 6.36 -8.48 1.83
C ASP A 9 6.05 -8.50 3.34
N ASP A 10 6.06 -9.69 3.93
CA ASP A 10 5.79 -9.89 5.36
C ASP A 10 6.76 -9.14 6.26
N ARG A 11 8.02 -8.96 5.83
CA ARG A 11 9.02 -8.20 6.59
C ARG A 11 8.72 -6.72 6.58
N ALA A 12 8.26 -6.17 5.46
CA ALA A 12 7.84 -4.77 5.37
C ALA A 12 6.63 -4.48 6.28
N ILE A 13 5.68 -5.42 6.39
CA ILE A 13 4.55 -5.31 7.33
C ILE A 13 5.03 -5.29 8.77
N VAL A 14 5.89 -6.25 9.16
CA VAL A 14 6.39 -6.37 10.54
C VAL A 14 7.26 -5.16 10.92
N ASP A 15 8.09 -4.67 9.99
CA ASP A 15 8.92 -3.51 10.27
C ASP A 15 8.12 -2.20 10.29
N GLY A 16 7.16 -2.05 9.38
CA GLY A 16 6.27 -0.90 9.36
C GLY A 16 5.43 -0.78 10.63
N ILE A 17 5.04 -1.90 11.25
CA ILE A 17 4.32 -1.92 12.54
C ILE A 17 5.12 -1.23 13.67
N LYS A 18 6.46 -1.28 13.62
CA LYS A 18 7.30 -0.63 14.65
C LYS A 18 7.23 0.91 14.59
N ASN A 19 6.76 1.46 13.49
CA ASN A 19 6.77 2.90 13.21
C ASN A 19 5.37 3.54 13.27
N VAL A 20 4.33 2.77 13.61
CA VAL A 20 2.94 3.24 13.70
C VAL A 20 2.48 3.33 15.15
N THR A 21 1.50 4.21 15.39
CA THR A 21 0.92 4.34 16.75
C THR A 21 -0.05 3.18 16.99
N ILE A 22 0.26 2.35 17.99
CA ILE A 22 -0.55 1.20 18.37
C ILE A 22 -1.59 1.65 19.41
N HIS A 23 -2.86 1.39 19.13
CA HIS A 23 -3.97 1.68 20.06
C HIS A 23 -4.24 0.53 21.03
N ALA A 24 -4.05 -0.72 20.57
CA ALA A 24 -4.12 -1.91 21.40
C ALA A 24 -3.23 -3.02 20.81
N GLU A 25 -2.70 -3.86 21.69
CA GLU A 25 -1.87 -5.01 21.34
C GLU A 25 -2.38 -6.24 22.10
N GLN A 26 -2.42 -7.38 21.42
CA GLN A 26 -2.80 -8.64 22.01
C GLN A 26 -1.93 -9.77 21.48
N VAL A 27 -1.27 -10.50 22.39
CA VAL A 27 -0.55 -11.74 22.07
C VAL A 27 -1.44 -12.92 22.43
N SER A 28 -1.83 -13.71 21.42
CA SER A 28 -2.77 -14.83 21.65
C SER A 28 -2.07 -16.15 21.91
N GLN A 29 -0.89 -16.35 21.32
CA GLN A 29 -0.21 -17.63 21.32
C GLN A 29 1.29 -17.39 21.22
N VAL A 30 2.04 -18.10 22.05
CA VAL A 30 3.50 -18.14 22.00
C VAL A 30 3.93 -19.60 22.17
N ALA A 31 4.69 -20.10 21.22
CA ALA A 31 5.27 -21.43 21.25
C ALA A 31 6.78 -21.32 21.07
N VAL A 32 7.53 -22.02 21.92
CA VAL A 32 8.99 -22.10 21.84
C VAL A 32 9.35 -23.55 21.59
N ASN A 33 10.10 -23.79 20.53
CA ASN A 33 10.59 -25.11 20.16
C ASN A 33 12.12 -25.11 20.14
N PHE A 34 12.72 -25.82 21.08
CA PHE A 34 14.15 -26.08 21.09
C PHE A 34 14.48 -27.12 20.02
N ILE A 35 15.53 -26.87 19.24
CA ILE A 35 15.91 -27.77 18.13
C ILE A 35 16.74 -28.94 18.65
N ALA A 36 17.36 -28.81 19.83
CA ALA A 36 18.14 -29.84 20.48
C ALA A 36 17.58 -30.17 21.87
N ASP A 37 17.89 -31.38 22.34
CA ASP A 37 17.50 -31.89 23.65
C ASP A 37 18.34 -31.33 24.81
N ASP A 38 19.52 -30.77 24.50
CA ASP A 38 20.37 -30.08 25.47
C ASP A 38 20.08 -28.58 25.44
N LEU A 39 19.72 -28.02 26.59
CA LEU A 39 19.49 -26.59 26.78
C LEU A 39 20.78 -25.94 27.28
N SER A 40 21.71 -25.67 26.37
CA SER A 40 22.85 -24.78 26.60
C SER A 40 22.61 -23.41 25.98
N ASP A 41 23.40 -22.40 26.35
CA ASP A 41 23.34 -21.07 25.72
C ASP A 41 23.60 -21.08 24.20
N ASP A 42 24.29 -22.11 23.69
CA ASP A 42 24.52 -22.30 22.24
C ASP A 42 23.35 -22.97 21.52
N THR A 43 22.30 -23.38 22.25
CA THR A 43 21.17 -24.08 21.66
C THR A 43 20.25 -23.14 20.90
N THR A 44 19.98 -23.47 19.64
CA THR A 44 19.02 -22.71 18.82
C THR A 44 17.58 -23.11 19.15
N ALA A 45 16.71 -22.09 19.28
CA ALA A 45 15.28 -22.27 19.47
C ALA A 45 14.47 -21.48 18.43
N THR A 46 13.36 -22.05 18.00
CA THR A 46 12.35 -21.37 17.19
C THR A 46 11.26 -20.83 18.10
N VAL A 47 11.00 -19.53 18.00
CA VAL A 47 9.89 -18.87 18.71
C VAL A 47 8.83 -18.47 17.69
N THR A 48 7.62 -18.99 17.87
CA THR A 48 6.45 -18.64 17.06
C THR A 48 5.45 -17.90 17.94
N ALA A 49 5.09 -16.67 17.58
CA ALA A 49 4.11 -15.88 18.29
C ALA A 49 3.04 -15.32 17.35
N THR A 50 1.79 -15.33 17.80
CA THR A 50 0.66 -14.69 17.11
C THR A 50 0.30 -13.40 17.81
N MET A 51 0.51 -12.29 17.12
CA MET A 51 0.31 -10.93 17.63
C MET A 51 -0.75 -10.22 16.79
N THR A 52 -1.65 -9.53 17.47
CA THR A 52 -2.71 -8.71 16.86
C THR A 52 -2.56 -7.29 17.35
N TRP A 53 -2.54 -6.34 16.43
CA TRP A 53 -2.45 -4.91 16.74
C TRP A 53 -3.65 -4.16 16.19
N VAL A 54 -4.12 -3.18 16.96
CA VAL A 54 -5.13 -2.21 16.55
C VAL A 54 -4.40 -0.91 16.25
N ILE A 55 -4.45 -0.48 14.99
CA ILE A 55 -3.81 0.74 14.48
C ILE A 55 -4.85 1.61 13.76
N SER A 56 -4.50 2.87 13.49
CA SER A 56 -5.37 3.75 12.72
C SER A 56 -5.57 3.22 11.29
N SER A 57 -6.72 3.49 10.69
CA SER A 57 -6.98 3.08 9.29
C SER A 57 -5.99 3.71 8.31
N ALA A 58 -5.55 4.94 8.57
CA ALA A 58 -4.55 5.62 7.75
C ALA A 58 -3.20 4.89 7.81
N ASP A 59 -2.78 4.47 8.99
CA ASP A 59 -1.56 3.69 9.18
C ASP A 59 -1.66 2.30 8.54
N ALA A 60 -2.81 1.63 8.66
CA ALA A 60 -3.04 0.33 8.03
C ALA A 60 -2.91 0.39 6.50
N VAL A 61 -3.44 1.45 5.88
CA VAL A 61 -3.33 1.66 4.42
C VAL A 61 -1.88 1.93 4.03
N ARG A 62 -1.15 2.78 4.76
CA ARG A 62 0.26 3.07 4.49
C ARG A 62 1.15 1.84 4.66
N LEU A 63 0.88 1.04 5.69
CA LEU A 63 1.56 -0.23 5.96
C LEU A 63 1.38 -1.18 4.78
N LEU A 64 0.14 -1.36 4.32
CA LEU A 64 -0.17 -2.25 3.21
C LEU A 64 0.43 -1.76 1.90
N ASP A 65 0.44 -0.44 1.67
CA ASP A 65 1.06 0.18 0.49
C ASP A 65 2.59 -0.05 0.47
N SER A 66 3.25 0.13 1.61
CA SER A 66 4.70 -0.10 1.75
C SER A 66 5.10 -1.57 1.59
N ALA A 67 4.19 -2.49 1.92
CA ALA A 67 4.40 -3.93 1.78
C ALA A 67 4.12 -4.46 0.37
N ARG A 68 3.67 -3.60 -0.57
CA ARG A 68 3.47 -4.03 -1.96
C ARG A 68 4.83 -4.29 -2.61
N PRO A 69 5.02 -5.45 -3.26
CA PRO A 69 6.25 -5.71 -4.00
C PRO A 69 6.40 -4.68 -5.12
N THR A 70 7.49 -3.92 -5.08
CA THR A 70 7.83 -2.86 -6.06
C THR A 70 8.22 -3.40 -7.45
N GLY A 71 8.17 -4.73 -7.64
CA GLY A 71 8.67 -5.43 -8.82
C GLY A 71 7.68 -5.68 -9.96
N LEU A 72 6.41 -5.21 -9.90
CA LEU A 72 5.45 -5.43 -11.00
C LEU A 72 4.95 -4.17 -11.70
N LEU A 73 5.41 -2.99 -11.30
CA LEU A 73 5.11 -1.75 -12.00
C LEU A 73 6.43 -1.13 -12.47
N ASN A 74 6.87 -1.51 -13.66
CA ASN A 74 7.53 -0.55 -14.52
C ASN A 74 6.41 0.33 -15.13
N PRO A 75 6.10 1.52 -14.58
CA PRO A 75 5.10 2.42 -15.18
C PRO A 75 5.53 2.96 -16.55
N ALA A 76 6.72 2.63 -17.06
CA ALA A 76 7.17 3.06 -18.39
C ALA A 76 6.53 2.28 -19.56
N GLY A 77 5.63 1.32 -19.31
CA GLY A 77 5.02 0.50 -20.37
C GLY A 77 3.64 0.94 -20.89
N ASP A 78 2.84 1.68 -20.10
CA ASP A 78 1.47 2.07 -20.47
C ASP A 78 1.28 3.59 -20.31
N ALA A 79 2.20 4.36 -20.88
CA ALA A 79 1.91 5.75 -21.25
C ALA A 79 0.97 5.74 -22.46
N ARG A 80 -0.25 5.20 -22.30
CA ARG A 80 -1.36 5.59 -23.17
C ARG A 80 -1.64 7.04 -22.84
N THR A 81 -1.10 7.90 -23.70
CA THR A 81 -1.34 9.33 -23.76
C THR A 81 -2.84 9.59 -23.67
N LEU A 82 -3.35 9.84 -22.47
CA LEU A 82 -4.57 10.60 -22.28
C LEU A 82 -4.22 12.03 -22.68
N THR A 83 -4.14 12.28 -23.99
CA THR A 83 -4.33 13.63 -24.48
C THR A 83 -5.78 13.93 -24.14
N SER A 84 -5.99 14.64 -23.03
CA SER A 84 -7.23 15.37 -22.82
C SER A 84 -7.15 16.54 -23.80
N PRO A 85 -7.95 16.59 -24.90
CA PRO A 85 -8.20 17.89 -25.47
C PRO A 85 -9.00 18.64 -24.42
N ALA A 86 -8.33 19.60 -23.78
CA ALA A 86 -8.99 20.64 -23.02
C ALA A 86 -10.03 21.27 -23.96
N ALA A 87 -11.31 20.99 -23.70
CA ALA A 87 -12.39 21.81 -24.21
C ALA A 87 -12.33 23.14 -23.44
N SER A 88 -11.37 23.99 -23.81
CA SER A 88 -11.41 25.41 -23.52
C SER A 88 -12.32 26.06 -24.55
N GLU A 89 -13.63 25.81 -24.45
CA GLU A 89 -14.64 26.67 -25.06
C GLU A 89 -14.78 27.90 -24.16
N SER A 90 -13.88 28.86 -24.34
CA SER A 90 -13.97 30.20 -23.76
C SER A 90 -13.16 31.12 -24.64
N ASP A 91 -13.79 31.62 -25.71
CA ASP A 91 -13.70 33.00 -26.22
C ASP A 91 -14.28 32.99 -27.64
N LEU A 92 -15.55 33.36 -27.80
CA LEU A 92 -16.08 34.13 -28.93
C LEU A 92 -17.41 34.75 -28.46
N ASP A 93 -17.26 35.72 -27.55
CA ASP A 93 -18.22 36.82 -27.37
C ASP A 93 -18.03 37.76 -28.56
N GLU A 94 -18.89 37.67 -29.58
CA GLU A 94 -19.13 38.79 -30.50
C GLU A 94 -20.64 38.91 -30.70
N GLY A 95 -21.19 40.01 -30.17
CA GLY A 95 -22.60 40.24 -29.90
C GLY A 95 -23.50 40.49 -31.12
N PRO A 96 -24.79 40.84 -30.87
CA PRO A 96 -25.79 40.99 -31.92
C PRO A 96 -25.60 42.33 -32.64
N GLN A 97 -25.11 42.32 -33.87
CA GLN A 97 -25.08 43.49 -34.74
C GLN A 97 -26.42 43.63 -35.47
N TRP A 98 -27.24 44.56 -34.97
CA TRP A 98 -28.49 45.01 -35.59
C TRP A 98 -28.21 45.79 -36.89
N ALA A 99 -29.22 45.79 -37.76
CA ALA A 99 -29.33 46.36 -39.10
C ALA A 99 -28.59 47.69 -39.39
N ASP A 100 -28.12 47.87 -40.64
CA ASP A 100 -28.50 49.03 -41.48
C ASP A 100 -27.99 48.94 -42.95
N ALA A 101 -28.86 49.41 -43.85
CA ALA A 101 -28.63 50.10 -45.14
C ALA A 101 -27.74 49.50 -46.26
N ASN A 102 -28.37 49.06 -47.37
CA ASN A 102 -28.49 49.79 -48.66
C ASN A 102 -28.81 48.85 -49.83
#